data_AF-A0A2G8L4B2-F1
#
_entry.id   AF-A0A2G8L4B2-F1
#
_cell.length_a   1.000
_cell.length_b   1.000
_cell.length_c   1.000
_cell.angle_alpha   90.00
_cell.angle_beta   90.00
_cell.angle_gamma   90.00
#
_symmetry.space_group_name_H-M   'P 1'
#
loop_
_entity.id
_entity.type
_entity.pdbx_description
1 polymer ?
#
loop_
_entity_poly.entity_id
_entity_poly.type
_entity_poly.pdbx_seq_one_letter_code
_entity_poly.pdbx_strand_id
1 'polypeptide(L)'
;MSPNYPDEYDILLDCEYRIVVAPGTSIDLTFEDFSMEGGSSCQNDYLELYDVVSGVPVLLGVYCGTDAPPDTTSTENELRLVFHSDSSVGDNGFLANYVTNS
;
A
#
# COMPACT_ATOMS: atom_id res chain seq x y z
N MET A 1 0.84 -7.29 4.06
CA MET A 1 2.17 -7.67 3.56
C MET A 1 2.06 -7.97 2.07
N SER A 2 3.09 -7.65 1.28
CA SER A 2 3.21 -8.10 -0.10
C SER A 2 3.31 -9.62 -0.19
N PRO A 3 3.05 -10.22 -1.37
CA PRO A 3 3.31 -11.64 -1.58
C PRO A 3 4.78 -11.97 -1.33
N ASN A 4 5.05 -13.16 -0.80
CA ASN A 4 6.38 -13.72 -0.52
C ASN A 4 7.24 -13.00 0.54
N TYR A 5 6.83 -11.85 1.08
CA TYR A 5 7.58 -11.13 2.12
C TYR A 5 8.03 -12.07 3.27
N PRO A 6 9.32 -12.04 3.69
CA PRO A 6 10.35 -11.05 3.33
C PRO A 6 11.17 -11.40 2.07
N ASP A 7 10.86 -12.48 1.36
CA ASP A 7 11.51 -12.80 0.08
C ASP A 7 11.00 -11.87 -1.04
N GLU A 8 11.69 -11.89 -2.18
CA GLU A 8 11.33 -11.06 -3.35
C GLU A 8 9.90 -11.36 -3.83
N TYR A 9 9.12 -10.31 -4.14
CA TYR A 9 7.81 -10.49 -4.75
C TYR A 9 7.93 -10.97 -6.21
N ASP A 10 6.89 -11.68 -6.67
CA ASP A 10 6.83 -12.14 -8.06
C ASP A 10 6.65 -10.98 -9.05
N ILE A 11 7.05 -11.20 -10.30
CA ILE A 11 6.86 -10.26 -11.41
C ILE A 11 5.39 -10.26 -11.88
N LEU A 12 4.93 -9.18 -12.51
CA LEU A 12 3.60 -9.05 -13.13
C LEU A 12 2.44 -9.24 -12.15
N LEU A 13 2.59 -8.73 -10.92
CA LEU A 13 1.54 -8.77 -9.91
C LEU A 13 0.63 -7.54 -10.04
N ASP A 14 -0.67 -7.78 -9.89
CA ASP A 14 -1.69 -6.76 -9.68
C ASP A 14 -2.52 -7.17 -8.45
N CYS A 15 -2.13 -6.67 -7.28
CA CYS A 15 -2.72 -7.03 -6.00
C CYS A 15 -3.53 -5.87 -5.42
N GLU A 16 -4.75 -6.14 -4.96
CA GLU A 16 -5.59 -5.17 -4.25
C GLU A 16 -5.82 -5.64 -2.81
N TYR A 17 -5.47 -4.78 -1.85
CA TYR A 17 -5.75 -4.99 -0.43
C TYR A 17 -6.78 -3.97 0.02
N ARG A 18 -7.86 -4.43 0.65
CA ARG A 18 -8.87 -3.58 1.28
C ARG A 18 -8.84 -3.77 2.78
N ILE A 19 -8.62 -2.68 3.51
CA ILE A 19 -8.73 -2.66 4.96
C ILE A 19 -10.07 -2.00 5.26
N VAL A 20 -11.06 -2.80 5.68
CA VAL A 20 -12.40 -2.31 6.02
C VAL A 20 -12.67 -2.57 7.49
N VAL A 21 -12.98 -1.52 8.24
CA VAL A 21 -13.31 -1.59 9.67
C VAL A 21 -14.76 -1.20 9.92
N ALA A 22 -15.19 -1.22 11.18
CA ALA A 22 -16.56 -0.87 11.54
C ALA A 22 -16.88 0.59 11.15
N PRO A 23 -18.12 0.90 10.70
CA PRO A 23 -18.53 2.28 10.42
C PRO A 23 -18.34 3.19 11.65
N GLY A 24 -17.83 4.40 11.41
CA GLY A 24 -17.51 5.36 12.47
C GLY A 24 -16.15 5.15 13.15
N THR A 25 -15.36 4.18 12.69
CA THR A 25 -13.98 3.94 13.13
C THR A 25 -13.02 4.31 12.00
N SER A 26 -11.91 4.98 12.30
CA SER A 26 -10.83 5.24 11.35
C SER A 26 -9.69 4.24 11.50
N ILE A 27 -8.83 4.19 10.48
CA ILE A 27 -7.69 3.29 10.36
C ILE A 27 -6.42 4.15 10.40
N ASP A 28 -5.48 3.84 11.28
CA ASP A 28 -4.11 4.35 11.20
C ASP A 28 -3.22 3.28 10.58
N LEU A 29 -2.70 3.54 9.40
CA LEU A 29 -1.82 2.66 8.63
C LEU A 29 -0.37 3.13 8.74
N THR A 30 0.53 2.19 8.98
CA THR A 30 1.99 2.40 9.07
C THR A 30 2.71 1.33 8.26
N PHE A 31 3.90 1.65 7.75
CA PHE A 31 4.78 0.73 7.04
C PHE A 31 6.01 0.45 7.90
N GLU A 32 6.19 -0.82 8.29
CA GLU A 32 7.37 -1.27 9.04
C GLU A 32 8.56 -1.53 8.11
N ASP A 33 8.29 -1.93 6.87
CA ASP A 33 9.29 -2.19 5.86
C ASP A 33 8.73 -1.91 4.46
N PHE A 34 9.57 -1.41 3.57
CA PHE A 34 9.20 -1.00 2.22
C PHE A 34 10.43 -0.99 1.29
N SER A 35 10.43 -1.88 0.30
CA SER A 35 11.41 -1.94 -0.78
C SER A 35 10.71 -2.37 -2.06
N MET A 36 10.70 -1.50 -3.07
CA MET A 36 10.16 -1.78 -4.39
C MET A 36 11.11 -1.29 -5.47
N GLU A 37 11.15 -1.99 -6.60
CA GLU A 37 11.91 -1.53 -7.76
C GLU A 37 11.35 -0.20 -8.27
N GLY A 38 12.17 0.86 -8.21
CA GLY A 38 11.73 2.15 -8.74
C GLY A 38 12.72 3.28 -8.54
N GLY A 39 12.55 4.32 -9.37
CA GLY A 39 13.17 5.63 -9.21
C GLY A 39 12.12 6.70 -8.93
N SER A 40 12.49 7.97 -9.04
CA SER A 40 11.65 9.13 -8.66
C SER A 40 10.30 9.29 -9.37
N SER A 41 9.93 8.39 -10.29
CA SER A 41 8.68 8.44 -11.06
C SER A 41 7.75 7.24 -10.85
N CYS A 42 8.16 6.20 -10.10
CA CYS A 42 7.35 5.01 -9.77
C CYS A 42 6.57 4.43 -10.97
N GLN A 43 7.25 4.23 -12.10
CA GLN A 43 6.65 3.74 -13.35
C GLN A 43 6.72 2.21 -13.52
N ASN A 44 7.61 1.55 -12.78
CA ASN A 44 7.82 0.10 -12.86
C ASN A 44 6.96 -0.55 -11.77
N ASP A 45 7.51 -0.65 -10.56
CA ASP A 45 6.77 -1.19 -9.41
C ASP A 45 6.31 -0.05 -8.52
N TYR A 46 5.10 -0.19 -7.98
CA TYR A 46 4.54 0.84 -7.13
C TYR A 46 3.43 0.31 -6.21
N LEU A 47 3.22 1.07 -5.13
CA LEU A 47 2.09 0.97 -4.25
C LEU A 47 1.25 2.24 -4.36
N GLU A 48 0.01 2.12 -4.82
CA GLU A 48 -0.98 3.18 -4.71
C GLU A 48 -1.73 3.04 -3.37
N LEU A 49 -1.90 4.15 -2.66
CA LEU A 49 -2.70 4.21 -1.44
C LEU A 49 -3.91 5.11 -1.68
N TYR A 50 -5.10 4.59 -1.35
CA TYR A 50 -6.37 5.29 -1.48
C TYR A 50 -7.10 5.38 -0.14
N ASP A 51 -7.67 6.55 0.13
CA ASP A 51 -8.71 6.73 1.14
C ASP A 51 -10.08 6.58 0.49
N VAL A 52 -10.97 5.77 1.06
CA VAL A 52 -12.30 5.55 0.50
C VAL A 52 -13.31 6.38 1.29
N VAL A 53 -13.72 7.51 0.72
CA VAL A 53 -14.61 8.47 1.36
C VAL A 53 -15.98 8.39 0.71
N SER A 54 -17.01 8.06 1.50
CA SER A 54 -18.39 7.89 1.02
C SER A 54 -18.48 6.92 -0.17
N GLY A 55 -17.66 5.86 -0.14
CA GLY A 55 -17.57 4.84 -1.18
C GLY A 55 -16.76 5.24 -2.42
N VAL A 56 -16.13 6.41 -2.43
CA VAL A 56 -15.30 6.90 -3.55
C VAL A 56 -13.82 6.80 -3.17
N PRO A 57 -12.99 6.03 -3.92
CA PRO A 57 -11.55 5.97 -3.68
C PRO A 57 -10.87 7.27 -4.13
N VAL A 58 -10.12 7.88 -3.22
CA VAL A 58 -9.33 9.10 -3.42
C VAL A 58 -7.85 8.73 -3.31
N LEU A 59 -7.09 8.94 -4.38
CA LEU A 59 -5.65 8.64 -4.40
C LEU A 59 -4.90 9.59 -3.45
N LEU A 60 -4.21 9.02 -2.47
CA LEU A 60 -3.36 9.76 -1.55
C LEU A 60 -1.92 9.88 -2.07
N GLY A 61 -1.43 8.81 -2.71
CA GLY A 61 -0.08 8.79 -3.27
C GLY A 61 0.26 7.50 -3.99
N VAL A 62 1.37 7.55 -4.72
CA VAL A 62 2.01 6.44 -5.43
C VAL A 62 3.44 6.37 -4.91
N TYR A 63 3.85 5.20 -4.42
CA TYR A 63 5.11 5.02 -3.71
C TYR A 63 5.92 3.86 -4.30
N CYS A 64 7.24 4.00 -4.31
CA CYS A 64 8.21 3.00 -4.80
C CYS A 64 9.60 3.32 -4.21
N GLY A 65 10.59 2.46 -4.48
CA GLY A 65 11.91 2.59 -3.88
C GLY A 65 11.94 2.09 -2.44
N THR A 66 12.86 2.64 -1.63
CA THR A 66 13.11 2.21 -0.24
C THR A 66 12.59 3.19 0.81
N ASP A 67 12.07 4.34 0.40
CA ASP A 67 11.48 5.30 1.31
C ASP A 67 10.03 4.88 1.56
N ALA A 68 9.72 4.50 2.80
CA ALA A 68 8.39 4.05 3.18
C ALA A 68 7.33 5.16 2.96
N PRO A 69 6.09 4.80 2.58
CA PRO A 69 4.97 5.74 2.54
C PRO A 69 4.74 6.41 3.90
N PRO A 70 4.20 7.64 3.93
CA PRO A 70 3.89 8.32 5.19
C PRO A 70 2.76 7.62 5.93
N ASP A 71 2.81 7.69 7.27
CA ASP A 71 1.72 7.27 8.14
C ASP A 71 0.41 7.93 7.71
N THR A 72 -0.65 7.12 7.61
CA THR A 72 -1.91 7.54 7.03
C THR A 72 -3.07 7.20 7.95
N THR A 73 -3.86 8.21 8.32
CA THR A 73 -5.15 8.04 8.97
C THR A 73 -6.27 8.15 7.94
N SER A 74 -7.16 7.16 7.86
CA SER A 74 -8.32 7.20 6.96
C SER A 74 -9.38 8.22 7.40
N THR A 75 -10.10 8.78 6.43
CA THR A 75 -11.22 9.69 6.71
C THR A 75 -12.44 8.92 7.23
N GLU A 76 -12.72 7.76 6.65
CA GLU A 76 -13.82 6.87 7.04
C GLU A 76 -13.26 5.48 7.39
N ASN A 77 -14.03 4.41 7.17
CA ASN A 77 -13.74 3.06 7.63
C ASN A 77 -13.05 2.17 6.58
N GLU A 78 -12.48 2.74 5.51
CA GLU A 78 -11.82 1.96 4.45
C GLU A 78 -10.57 2.64 3.88
N LEU A 79 -9.46 1.89 3.86
CA LEU A 79 -8.27 2.18 3.04
C LEU A 79 -8.12 1.08 1.98
N ARG A 80 -7.61 1.46 0.81
CA ARG A 80 -7.28 0.53 -0.27
C ARG A 80 -5.83 0.73 -0.71
N LEU A 81 -5.10 -0.38 -0.81
CA LEU A 81 -3.74 -0.43 -1.34
C LEU A 81 -3.77 -1.21 -2.65
N VAL A 82 -3.13 -0.68 -3.69
CA VAL A 82 -2.95 -1.36 -4.98
C VAL A 82 -1.47 -1.52 -5.23
N PHE A 83 -0.99 -2.76 -5.25
CA PHE A 83 0.40 -3.09 -5.52
C PHE A 83 0.52 -3.62 -6.95
N HIS A 84 1.42 -3.01 -7.72
CA HIS A 84 1.75 -3.38 -9.08
C HIS A 84 3.24 -3.73 -9.19
N SER A 85 3.58 -4.81 -9.91
CA SER A 85 4.94 -5.10 -10.35
C SER A 85 5.02 -5.35 -11.85
N ASP A 86 6.13 -4.95 -12.47
CA ASP A 86 6.37 -5.10 -13.91
C ASP A 86 7.01 -6.47 -14.24
N SER A 87 7.70 -6.58 -15.37
CA SER A 87 8.32 -7.84 -15.82
C SER A 87 9.79 -8.04 -15.40
N SER A 88 10.37 -7.12 -14.61
CA SER A 88 11.71 -7.29 -14.00
C SER A 88 11.65 -7.88 -12.59
N VAL A 89 12.81 -8.25 -12.07
CA VAL A 89 12.96 -8.95 -10.79
C VAL A 89 12.46 -8.05 -9.66
N GLY A 90 11.58 -8.59 -8.82
CA GLY A 90 11.05 -7.87 -7.68
C GLY A 90 12.07 -7.67 -6.56
N ASP A 91 11.73 -6.77 -5.65
CA ASP A 91 12.47 -6.50 -4.42
C ASP A 91 11.73 -7.12 -3.21
N ASN A 92 12.14 -6.82 -1.97
CA ASN A 92 11.52 -7.44 -0.78
C ASN A 92 10.04 -7.10 -0.55
N GLY A 93 9.51 -6.04 -1.17
CA GLY A 93 8.10 -5.64 -1.07
C GLY A 93 7.79 -4.81 0.17
N PHE A 94 6.66 -5.06 0.83
CA PHE A 94 6.23 -4.23 1.97
C PHE A 94 5.61 -5.02 3.13
N LEU A 95 5.88 -4.55 4.34
CA LEU A 95 5.19 -4.93 5.56
C LEU A 95 4.48 -3.72 6.13
N ALA A 96 3.15 -3.77 6.15
CA ALA A 96 2.30 -2.72 6.69
C ALA A 96 1.43 -3.25 7.83
N ASN A 97 1.23 -2.41 8.85
CA ASN A 97 0.36 -2.67 9.98
C ASN A 97 -0.66 -1.56 10.12
N TYR A 98 -1.82 -1.90 10.65
CA TYR A 98 -2.86 -0.93 10.96
C TYR A 98 -3.41 -1.12 12.35
N VAL A 99 -3.85 -0.01 12.94
CA VAL A 99 -4.68 0.02 14.14
C VAL A 99 -5.96 0.79 13.87
N THR A 100 -6.94 0.67 14.75
CA THR A 100 -8.25 1.29 14.60
C THR A 100 -8.50 2.33 15.69
N ASN A 101 -9.04 3.49 15.33
CA ASN A 101 -9.46 4.52 16.28
C ASN A 101 -10.98 4.72 16.21
N SER A 102 -11.65 4.60 17.36
CA SER A 102 -13.10 4.74 17.52
C SER A 102 -13.51 6.08 18.11
#